data_AF-A0A919BML5-F1
#
_entry.id   AF-A0A919BML5-F1
#
_cell.length_a   1.000
_cell.length_b   1.000
_cell.length_c   1.000
_cell.angle_alpha   90.00
_cell.angle_beta   90.00
_cell.angle_gamma   90.00
#
_symmetry.space_group_name_H-M   'P 1'
#
loop_
_entity.id
_entity.type
_entity.pdbx_description
1 polymer ?
#
loop_
_entity_poly.entity_id
_entity_poly.type
_entity_poly.pdbx_seq_one_letter_code
_entity_poly.pdbx_strand_id
1 'polypeptide(L)'
;MKSLKYISLSLLVALTGCNGDDGKDGTNGVDGADGFNSLVKQSFVPVGNANCLNSGIRIDSGVDSNRNETLDDGEITATEYVCSAMSGSVATTVNNPWFAKGSQRMAQAVMNSDSLINEQGKAKNVILFVGDGMGISTVTAARILAGQKMGKMGEEHNLSFDNFPFSGFAKTYNVDGQTPDSAGTMTAMMSGVKTDVGVIGVAEGIERGDCGSVSGNELVTALELAEIAGKSTGVISTARITHATPAATYAKSADRNWEDISDIPADEAAKGCEDIASQLVNFEQNLEARFTGVDVDGIEVVMGGGRRHFLPKDAAHNSADALSAVEGDRTDGRNLTNEWKTAYPNGQYVIDQAGFNAINANATERVFGLFNESHMQYEADRQNDVAGEPSLSQMTGKAIDILDNNEKGFFLMVESGRIDHGHHAGNAYNALEDTVEFAKAVQAAVDATDPEETLIIVTADHSHVFTIAGYPKRGNPILGKVVGVGSDSPSLAADGMPYTTLGYTNGLGFKDLGEETDADEGYNHGLNNDRQDLTNVNTQAPGFHQEALVPMGSETHAGEDVGIYATGPGSHLVRGTNEQNIIYHVINYAAGLEQKAAAAIQ
;
A
#
# COMPACT_ATOMS: atom_id res chain seq x y z
N MET A 1 -26.98 -58.30 -7.90
CA MET A 1 -27.96 -59.01 -8.76
C MET A 1 -27.25 -59.43 -10.04
N LYS A 2 -27.26 -60.75 -10.33
CA LYS A 2 -27.10 -61.52 -11.60
C LYS A 2 -26.05 -61.02 -12.62
N SER A 3 -24.85 -61.63 -12.76
CA SER A 3 -24.46 -62.94 -13.37
C SER A 3 -24.60 -62.98 -14.91
N LEU A 4 -23.60 -63.34 -15.72
CA LEU A 4 -23.14 -64.70 -16.08
C LEU A 4 -21.89 -64.57 -17.01
N LYS A 5 -20.70 -65.12 -16.73
CA LYS A 5 -20.15 -66.45 -17.14
C LYS A 5 -20.44 -66.88 -18.59
N TYR A 6 -19.41 -67.23 -19.38
CA TYR A 6 -19.00 -68.62 -19.67
C TYR A 6 -17.64 -68.73 -20.38
N ILE A 7 -16.81 -69.61 -19.83
CA ILE A 7 -15.60 -70.23 -20.41
C ILE A 7 -16.08 -71.46 -21.20
N SER A 8 -15.45 -71.78 -22.33
CA SER A 8 -15.31 -73.17 -22.77
C SER A 8 -14.01 -73.42 -23.51
N LEU A 9 -13.43 -74.55 -23.12
CA LEU A 9 -12.16 -75.17 -23.45
C LEU A 9 -12.35 -76.13 -24.65
N SER A 10 -11.36 -76.25 -25.52
CA SER A 10 -11.16 -77.47 -26.32
C SER A 10 -9.69 -77.67 -26.66
N LEU A 11 -9.12 -78.70 -26.04
CA LEU A 11 -7.85 -79.35 -26.34
C LEU A 11 -7.94 -80.10 -27.68
N LEU A 12 -6.92 -80.03 -28.54
CA LEU A 12 -6.58 -81.12 -29.45
C LEU A 12 -5.07 -81.13 -29.73
N VAL A 13 -4.50 -82.34 -29.68
CA VAL A 13 -3.08 -82.68 -29.72
C VAL A 13 -2.64 -83.03 -31.15
N ALA A 14 -1.48 -82.48 -31.53
CA ALA A 14 -0.44 -82.91 -32.48
C ALA A 14 -0.80 -83.36 -33.92
N LEU A 15 -0.25 -82.63 -34.90
CA LEU A 15 0.42 -83.20 -36.08
C LEU A 15 1.54 -82.27 -36.56
N THR A 16 2.78 -82.76 -36.52
CA THR A 16 3.97 -82.13 -37.12
C THR A 16 3.95 -82.28 -38.63
N GLY A 17 4.16 -81.18 -39.35
CA GLY A 17 4.52 -81.18 -40.77
C GLY A 17 5.26 -79.89 -41.11
N CYS A 18 6.58 -79.98 -41.29
CA CYS A 18 7.38 -78.90 -41.88
C CYS A 18 7.01 -78.74 -43.36
N ASN A 19 6.75 -77.51 -43.82
CA ASN A 19 7.43 -76.87 -44.97
C ASN A 19 6.69 -75.62 -45.48
N GLY A 20 7.44 -74.53 -45.61
CA GLY A 20 7.22 -73.46 -46.59
C GLY A 20 6.82 -72.11 -46.00
N ASP A 21 7.78 -71.21 -45.79
CA ASP A 21 7.53 -69.78 -45.59
C ASP A 21 6.78 -69.21 -46.81
N ASP A 22 5.60 -68.61 -46.60
CA ASP A 22 5.09 -67.59 -47.50
C ASP A 22 5.86 -66.29 -47.26
N GLY A 23 6.26 -65.63 -48.34
CA GLY A 23 7.05 -64.40 -48.28
C GLY A 23 6.31 -63.32 -47.48
N LYS A 24 7.04 -62.65 -46.59
CA LYS A 24 6.53 -61.51 -45.80
C LYS A 24 5.79 -60.52 -46.69
N ASP A 25 4.58 -60.11 -46.26
CA ASP A 25 3.89 -58.95 -46.83
C ASP A 25 4.85 -57.75 -46.89
N GLY A 26 4.83 -57.03 -48.02
CA GLY A 26 5.55 -55.77 -48.12
C GLY A 26 5.02 -54.79 -47.07
N THR A 27 5.91 -54.07 -46.40
CA THR A 27 5.54 -53.00 -45.45
C THR A 27 4.57 -52.03 -46.10
N ASN A 28 3.46 -51.72 -45.41
CA ASN A 28 2.57 -50.61 -45.77
C ASN A 28 3.39 -49.36 -46.05
N GLY A 29 2.97 -48.57 -47.04
CA GLY A 29 3.49 -47.22 -47.20
C GLY A 29 3.25 -46.42 -45.92
N VAL A 30 4.16 -45.53 -45.59
CA VAL A 30 3.99 -44.63 -44.44
C VAL A 30 2.80 -43.70 -44.76
N ASP A 31 1.87 -43.56 -43.82
CA ASP A 31 0.80 -42.58 -43.94
C ASP A 31 1.38 -41.18 -44.20
N GLY A 32 0.71 -40.40 -45.04
CA GLY A 32 1.08 -38.99 -45.22
C GLY A 32 0.93 -38.22 -43.90
N ALA A 33 1.67 -37.13 -43.73
CA ALA A 33 1.47 -36.26 -42.58
C ALA A 33 0.08 -35.63 -42.61
N ASP A 34 -0.57 -35.56 -41.45
CA ASP A 34 -1.83 -34.81 -41.29
C ASP A 34 -1.64 -33.35 -41.69
N GLY A 35 -2.63 -32.79 -42.39
CA GLY A 35 -2.68 -31.38 -42.76
C GLY A 35 -2.73 -30.47 -41.53
N PHE A 36 -2.38 -29.19 -41.71
CA PHE A 36 -2.50 -28.19 -40.64
C PHE A 36 -3.96 -27.79 -40.43
N ASN A 37 -4.32 -27.43 -39.19
CA ASN A 37 -5.64 -26.94 -38.85
C ASN A 37 -5.80 -25.48 -39.30
N SER A 38 -7.00 -25.10 -39.74
CA SER A 38 -7.35 -23.69 -39.93
C SER A 38 -8.20 -23.22 -38.75
N LEU A 39 -7.80 -22.11 -38.15
CA LEU A 39 -8.43 -21.55 -36.96
C LEU A 39 -9.07 -20.20 -37.28
N VAL A 40 -10.12 -19.87 -36.51
CA VAL A 40 -10.80 -18.58 -36.53
C VAL A 40 -10.85 -18.05 -35.10
N LYS A 41 -10.32 -16.84 -34.91
CA LYS A 41 -10.36 -16.11 -33.64
C LYS A 41 -11.31 -14.93 -33.77
N GLN A 42 -12.29 -14.86 -32.86
CA GLN A 42 -13.18 -13.72 -32.77
C GLN A 42 -12.74 -12.85 -31.60
N SER A 43 -12.58 -11.55 -31.86
CA SER A 43 -12.27 -10.57 -30.84
C SER A 43 -13.25 -9.41 -30.91
N PHE A 44 -13.70 -8.94 -29.75
CA PHE A 44 -14.60 -7.81 -29.65
C PHE A 44 -13.91 -6.54 -30.14
N VAL A 45 -14.57 -5.78 -31.01
CA VAL A 45 -14.09 -4.47 -31.46
C VAL A 45 -14.81 -3.41 -30.63
N PRO A 46 -14.10 -2.63 -29.81
CA PRO A 46 -14.72 -1.60 -29.01
C PRO A 46 -15.26 -0.48 -29.90
N VAL A 47 -16.21 0.27 -29.35
CA VAL A 47 -16.74 1.46 -30.02
C VAL A 47 -15.62 2.49 -30.20
N GLY A 48 -15.59 3.17 -31.36
CA GLY A 48 -14.55 4.15 -31.71
C GLY A 48 -13.33 3.56 -32.43
N ASN A 49 -13.29 2.26 -32.69
CA ASN A 49 -12.25 1.63 -33.52
C ASN A 49 -12.34 2.14 -34.98
N ALA A 50 -11.19 2.38 -35.62
CA ALA A 50 -11.12 2.91 -36.98
C ALA A 50 -11.83 2.02 -38.03
N ASN A 51 -11.90 0.70 -37.79
CA ASN A 51 -12.53 -0.27 -38.69
C ASN A 51 -14.00 -0.54 -38.35
N CYS A 52 -14.38 -0.50 -37.07
CA CYS A 52 -15.79 -0.51 -36.63
C CYS A 52 -16.08 0.63 -35.66
N LEU A 53 -16.50 1.77 -36.23
CA LEU A 53 -16.82 2.97 -35.45
C LEU A 53 -17.88 2.71 -34.36
N ASN A 54 -18.87 1.87 -34.65
CA ASN A 54 -19.99 1.57 -33.75
C ASN A 54 -19.83 0.22 -33.01
N SER A 55 -18.59 -0.21 -32.73
CA SER A 55 -18.29 -1.57 -32.26
C SER A 55 -18.62 -2.66 -33.28
N GLY A 56 -18.06 -3.84 -33.05
CA GLY A 56 -18.23 -4.99 -33.90
C GLY A 56 -17.48 -6.21 -33.39
N ILE A 57 -17.30 -7.17 -34.27
CA ILE A 57 -16.46 -8.34 -34.05
C ILE A 57 -15.37 -8.32 -35.12
N ARG A 58 -14.12 -8.41 -34.68
CA ARG A 58 -12.96 -8.68 -35.53
C ARG A 58 -12.84 -10.20 -35.63
N ILE A 59 -12.78 -10.70 -36.85
CA ILE A 59 -12.65 -12.11 -37.16
C ILE A 59 -11.29 -12.28 -37.83
N ASP A 60 -10.36 -12.90 -37.11
CA ASP A 60 -9.05 -13.28 -37.65
C ASP A 60 -9.08 -14.75 -38.05
N SER A 61 -8.51 -15.10 -39.20
CA SER A 61 -8.40 -16.48 -39.66
C SER A 61 -7.00 -16.80 -40.19
N GLY A 62 -6.55 -18.02 -39.93
CA GLY A 62 -5.23 -18.47 -40.33
C GLY A 62 -5.05 -19.98 -40.22
N VAL A 63 -3.83 -20.42 -40.51
CA VAL A 63 -3.41 -21.82 -40.41
C VAL A 63 -2.50 -21.93 -39.19
N ASP A 64 -2.88 -22.81 -38.26
CA ASP A 64 -2.07 -23.16 -37.09
C ASP A 64 -0.82 -23.90 -37.55
N SER A 65 0.24 -23.14 -37.76
CA SER A 65 1.48 -23.58 -38.40
C SER A 65 2.44 -24.22 -37.40
N ASN A 66 2.33 -23.83 -36.13
CA ASN A 66 3.13 -24.36 -35.03
C ASN A 66 2.43 -25.52 -34.28
N ARG A 67 1.17 -25.81 -34.61
CA ARG A 67 0.34 -26.89 -34.06
C ARG A 67 0.05 -26.73 -32.56
N ASN A 68 -0.10 -25.50 -32.08
CA ASN A 68 -0.40 -25.20 -30.67
C ASN A 68 -1.91 -25.02 -30.39
N GLU A 69 -2.77 -25.29 -31.38
CA GLU A 69 -4.23 -25.15 -31.33
C GLU A 69 -4.74 -23.72 -31.07
N THR A 70 -3.87 -22.72 -31.17
CA THR A 70 -4.17 -21.30 -30.98
C THR A 70 -3.82 -20.52 -32.25
N LEU A 71 -4.61 -19.50 -32.58
CA LEU A 71 -4.28 -18.62 -33.71
C LEU A 71 -3.42 -17.46 -33.22
N ASP A 72 -2.11 -17.56 -33.45
CA ASP A 72 -1.13 -16.54 -33.08
C ASP A 72 -1.07 -15.39 -34.10
N ASP A 73 -0.59 -14.20 -33.70
CA ASP A 73 -0.56 -13.01 -34.57
C ASP A 73 0.23 -13.22 -35.87
N GLY A 74 1.28 -14.05 -35.83
CA GLY A 74 2.08 -14.41 -37.00
C GLY A 74 1.40 -15.39 -37.97
N GLU A 75 0.30 -16.01 -37.55
CA GLU A 75 -0.45 -17.01 -38.31
C GLU A 75 -1.72 -16.45 -38.96
N ILE A 76 -2.10 -15.23 -38.60
CA ILE A 76 -3.26 -14.53 -39.16
C ILE A 76 -2.98 -14.20 -40.63
N THR A 77 -3.82 -14.77 -41.51
CA THR A 77 -3.73 -14.55 -42.98
C THR A 77 -4.87 -13.70 -43.52
N ALA A 78 -5.97 -13.55 -42.76
CA ALA A 78 -7.05 -12.65 -43.07
C ALA A 78 -7.70 -12.08 -41.80
N THR A 79 -8.13 -10.82 -41.89
CA THR A 79 -8.85 -10.12 -40.82
C THR A 79 -10.08 -9.44 -41.42
N GLU A 80 -11.26 -9.78 -40.90
CA GLU A 80 -12.55 -9.20 -41.29
C GLU A 80 -13.23 -8.52 -40.11
N TYR A 81 -14.11 -7.57 -40.42
CA TYR A 81 -14.82 -6.78 -39.41
C TYR A 81 -16.33 -6.84 -39.63
N VAL A 82 -17.08 -7.28 -38.62
CA VAL A 82 -18.55 -7.25 -38.60
C VAL A 82 -18.99 -6.11 -37.69
N CYS A 83 -19.31 -4.96 -38.28
CA CYS A 83 -19.64 -3.75 -37.52
C CYS A 83 -21.14 -3.60 -37.27
N SER A 84 -21.51 -3.07 -36.09
CA SER A 84 -22.90 -2.80 -35.74
C SER A 84 -23.42 -1.54 -36.46
N ALA A 85 -24.60 -1.63 -37.09
CA ALA A 85 -25.21 -0.49 -37.80
C ALA A 85 -26.13 0.31 -36.85
N MET A 86 -25.56 1.26 -36.10
CA MET A 86 -26.34 2.22 -35.32
C MET A 86 -26.39 3.58 -36.02
N SER A 87 -27.58 4.20 -36.04
CA SER A 87 -27.83 5.51 -36.66
C SER A 87 -28.58 6.46 -35.72
N GLY A 88 -28.56 7.75 -36.02
CA GLY A 88 -29.25 8.78 -35.22
C GLY A 88 -28.59 9.06 -33.87
N SER A 89 -29.38 9.54 -32.90
CA SER A 89 -28.90 9.91 -31.56
C SER A 89 -28.22 8.77 -30.80
N VAL A 90 -28.57 7.52 -31.11
CA VAL A 90 -27.91 6.32 -30.56
C VAL A 90 -26.45 6.25 -30.98
N ALA A 91 -26.13 6.53 -32.26
CA ALA A 91 -24.75 6.59 -32.73
C ALA A 91 -23.96 7.70 -32.01
N THR A 92 -24.59 8.85 -31.75
CA THR A 92 -23.98 9.94 -30.97
C THR A 92 -23.65 9.50 -29.55
N THR A 93 -24.53 8.75 -28.89
CA THR A 93 -24.29 8.23 -27.54
C THR A 93 -23.20 7.17 -27.52
N VAL A 94 -23.29 6.12 -28.35
CA VAL A 94 -22.35 4.99 -28.27
C VAL A 94 -20.93 5.40 -28.68
N ASN A 95 -20.80 6.30 -29.67
CA ASN A 95 -19.51 6.81 -30.12
C ASN A 95 -18.94 7.91 -29.21
N ASN A 96 -19.67 8.32 -28.16
CA ASN A 96 -19.15 9.26 -27.19
C ASN A 96 -18.02 8.60 -26.38
N PRO A 97 -16.83 9.25 -26.23
CA PRO A 97 -15.71 8.67 -25.50
C PRO A 97 -16.03 8.28 -24.05
N TRP A 98 -16.94 8.99 -23.38
CA TRP A 98 -17.37 8.65 -22.01
C TRP A 98 -18.18 7.34 -21.99
N PHE A 99 -19.07 7.16 -22.97
CA PHE A 99 -19.85 5.95 -23.10
C PHE A 99 -18.94 4.74 -23.41
N ALA A 100 -18.04 4.89 -24.38
CA ALA A 100 -17.11 3.84 -24.77
C ALA A 100 -16.18 3.43 -23.62
N LYS A 101 -15.60 4.41 -22.89
CA LYS A 101 -14.76 4.14 -21.70
C LYS A 101 -15.54 3.46 -20.58
N GLY A 102 -16.78 3.88 -20.33
CA GLY A 102 -17.66 3.22 -19.37
C GLY A 102 -17.94 1.75 -19.73
N SER A 103 -18.25 1.49 -21.00
CA SER A 103 -18.44 0.13 -21.52
C SER A 103 -17.17 -0.73 -21.40
N GLN A 104 -16.00 -0.15 -21.66
CA GLN A 104 -14.72 -0.85 -21.51
C GLN A 104 -14.42 -1.18 -20.04
N ARG A 105 -14.67 -0.25 -19.12
CA ARG A 105 -14.50 -0.48 -17.66
C ARG A 105 -15.41 -1.63 -17.18
N MET A 106 -16.64 -1.72 -17.69
CA MET A 106 -17.55 -2.84 -17.40
C MET A 106 -17.00 -4.17 -17.92
N ALA A 107 -16.49 -4.21 -19.14
CA ALA A 107 -15.87 -5.42 -19.69
C ALA A 107 -14.64 -5.86 -18.87
N GLN A 108 -13.81 -4.89 -18.44
CA GLN A 108 -12.67 -5.16 -17.57
C GLN A 108 -13.11 -5.72 -16.21
N ALA A 109 -14.17 -5.18 -15.61
CA ALA A 109 -14.69 -5.67 -14.33
C ALA A 109 -15.19 -7.13 -14.41
N VAL A 110 -15.78 -7.54 -15.54
CA VAL A 110 -16.14 -8.94 -15.79
C VAL A 110 -14.89 -9.81 -15.86
N MET A 111 -13.88 -9.40 -16.64
CA MET A 111 -12.61 -10.14 -16.73
C MET A 111 -11.91 -10.27 -15.37
N ASN A 112 -11.89 -9.21 -14.57
CA ASN A 112 -11.33 -9.23 -13.21
C ASN A 112 -12.10 -10.19 -12.28
N SER A 113 -13.40 -10.37 -12.51
CA SER A 113 -14.24 -11.31 -11.75
C SER A 113 -14.01 -12.77 -12.19
N ASP A 114 -13.67 -12.99 -13.46
CA ASP A 114 -13.35 -14.32 -13.99
C ASP A 114 -11.93 -14.77 -13.59
N SER A 115 -11.00 -13.82 -13.36
CA SER A 115 -9.62 -14.09 -12.93
C SER A 115 -9.44 -14.08 -11.40
N LEU A 116 -10.51 -14.30 -10.64
CA LEU A 116 -10.47 -14.27 -9.18
C LEU A 116 -9.68 -15.43 -8.58
N ILE A 117 -8.75 -15.11 -7.69
CA ILE A 117 -8.01 -16.08 -6.88
C ILE A 117 -8.67 -16.15 -5.50
N ASN A 118 -9.51 -17.18 -5.32
CA ASN A 118 -10.37 -17.37 -4.14
C ASN A 118 -9.86 -18.45 -3.19
N GLU A 119 -8.65 -18.94 -3.40
CA GLU A 119 -8.05 -19.96 -2.54
C GLU A 119 -7.53 -19.32 -1.25
N GLN A 120 -8.01 -19.81 -0.10
CA GLN A 120 -7.51 -19.37 1.21
C GLN A 120 -6.03 -19.76 1.35
N GLY A 121 -5.21 -18.84 1.86
CA GLY A 121 -3.78 -19.08 2.10
C GLY A 121 -2.90 -19.03 0.84
N LYS A 122 -3.46 -18.65 -0.31
CA LYS A 122 -2.79 -18.59 -1.61
C LYS A 122 -1.80 -17.43 -1.75
N ALA A 123 -1.99 -16.32 -1.04
CA ALA A 123 -1.01 -15.25 -1.03
C ALA A 123 0.30 -15.73 -0.37
N LYS A 124 1.36 -15.81 -1.18
CA LYS A 124 2.73 -15.98 -0.72
C LYS A 124 3.21 -14.69 -0.07
N ASN A 125 2.87 -13.54 -0.67
CA ASN A 125 3.33 -12.24 -0.20
C ASN A 125 2.13 -11.35 0.17
N VAL A 126 2.30 -10.51 1.17
CA VAL A 126 1.33 -9.49 1.58
C VAL A 126 2.02 -8.15 1.69
N ILE A 127 1.44 -7.12 1.07
CA ILE A 127 1.87 -5.74 1.24
C ILE A 127 0.68 -4.90 1.68
N LEU A 128 0.78 -4.29 2.85
CA LEU A 128 -0.18 -3.31 3.37
C LEU A 128 0.42 -1.92 3.24
N PHE A 129 -0.14 -1.11 2.36
CA PHE A 129 0.18 0.30 2.20
C PHE A 129 -0.82 1.16 3.00
N VAL A 130 -0.30 2.02 3.87
CA VAL A 130 -1.07 2.96 4.69
C VAL A 130 -0.62 4.39 4.35
N GLY A 131 -1.50 5.19 3.77
CA GLY A 131 -1.32 6.64 3.73
C GLY A 131 -1.94 7.22 5.00
N ASP A 132 -1.12 7.60 5.98
CA ASP A 132 -1.62 8.13 7.26
C ASP A 132 -2.42 9.42 6.98
N GLY A 133 -3.67 9.49 7.43
CA GLY A 133 -4.57 10.61 7.12
C GLY A 133 -5.07 10.71 5.66
N MET A 134 -4.76 9.75 4.78
CA MET A 134 -5.05 9.81 3.34
C MET A 134 -6.53 9.50 3.00
N GLY A 135 -7.46 10.31 3.48
CA GLY A 135 -8.89 10.15 3.18
C GLY A 135 -9.27 10.47 1.73
N ILE A 136 -10.58 10.40 1.44
CA ILE A 136 -11.10 10.49 0.07
C ILE A 136 -10.83 11.85 -0.60
N SER A 137 -10.88 12.93 0.18
CA SER A 137 -10.53 14.28 -0.29
C SER A 137 -9.05 14.36 -0.66
N THR A 138 -8.16 13.82 0.18
CA THR A 138 -6.71 13.73 -0.08
C THR A 138 -6.41 12.93 -1.34
N VAL A 139 -6.97 11.72 -1.49
CA VAL A 139 -6.83 10.89 -2.70
C VAL A 139 -7.27 11.66 -3.95
N THR A 140 -8.42 12.33 -3.89
CA THR A 140 -8.95 13.09 -5.04
C THR A 140 -8.06 14.27 -5.41
N ALA A 141 -7.62 15.05 -4.42
CA ALA A 141 -6.74 16.20 -4.66
C ALA A 141 -5.36 15.76 -5.17
N ALA A 142 -4.79 14.68 -4.64
CA ALA A 142 -3.49 14.14 -5.06
C ALA A 142 -3.54 13.60 -6.49
N ARG A 143 -4.63 12.90 -6.86
CA ARG A 143 -4.88 12.47 -8.26
C ARG A 143 -4.85 13.66 -9.22
N ILE A 144 -5.54 14.75 -8.86
CA ILE A 144 -5.57 15.96 -9.69
C ILE A 144 -4.18 16.59 -9.77
N LEU A 145 -3.48 16.72 -8.64
CA LEU A 145 -2.11 17.26 -8.57
C LEU A 145 -1.16 16.45 -9.46
N ALA A 146 -1.13 15.13 -9.30
CA ALA A 146 -0.29 14.23 -10.09
C ALA A 146 -0.55 14.39 -11.60
N GLY A 147 -1.81 14.43 -12.02
CA GLY A 147 -2.16 14.66 -13.42
C GLY A 147 -1.70 16.03 -13.93
N GLN A 148 -1.82 17.08 -13.11
CA GLN A 148 -1.36 18.43 -13.45
C GLN A 148 0.16 18.50 -13.58
N LYS A 149 0.91 17.82 -12.70
CA LYS A 149 2.37 17.68 -12.80
C LYS A 149 2.83 16.98 -14.08
N MET A 150 1.96 16.16 -14.69
CA MET A 150 2.19 15.55 -16.01
C MET A 150 1.79 16.46 -17.19
N GLY A 151 1.42 17.72 -16.94
CA GLY A 151 0.92 18.65 -17.96
C GLY A 151 -0.48 18.32 -18.49
N LYS A 152 -1.23 17.47 -17.77
CA LYS A 152 -2.64 17.16 -18.07
C LYS A 152 -3.57 18.08 -17.27
N MET A 153 -4.87 17.92 -17.44
CA MET A 153 -5.85 18.73 -16.69
C MET A 153 -5.92 18.33 -15.21
N GLY A 154 -5.69 17.04 -14.93
CA GLY A 154 -5.62 16.51 -13.58
C GLY A 154 -6.73 15.51 -13.29
N GLU A 155 -7.98 15.90 -13.48
CA GLU A 155 -9.15 15.14 -13.00
C GLU A 155 -9.32 13.76 -13.66
N GLU A 156 -8.77 13.56 -14.87
CA GLU A 156 -8.77 12.26 -15.55
C GLU A 156 -7.60 11.34 -15.20
N HIS A 157 -6.64 11.82 -14.42
CA HIS A 157 -5.51 10.99 -13.98
C HIS A 157 -6.01 9.89 -13.03
N ASN A 158 -5.27 8.80 -12.93
CA ASN A 158 -5.49 7.75 -11.96
C ASN A 158 -4.18 7.57 -11.21
N LEU A 159 -4.22 7.61 -9.89
CA LEU A 159 -3.13 7.08 -9.06
C LEU A 159 -2.98 5.58 -9.32
N SER A 160 -1.84 4.99 -8.95
CA SER A 160 -1.56 3.56 -9.20
C SER A 160 -2.68 2.65 -8.68
N PHE A 161 -3.12 2.88 -7.44
CA PHE A 161 -4.18 2.11 -6.79
C PHE A 161 -5.62 2.42 -7.26
N ASP A 162 -5.85 3.50 -8.02
CA ASP A 162 -7.16 3.73 -8.67
C ASP A 162 -7.48 2.68 -9.76
N ASN A 163 -6.44 1.97 -10.21
CA ASN A 163 -6.54 0.91 -11.19
C ASN A 163 -6.74 -0.47 -10.56
N PHE A 164 -6.73 -0.58 -9.22
CA PHE A 164 -6.95 -1.85 -8.55
C PHE A 164 -8.38 -2.36 -8.82
N PRO A 165 -8.56 -3.67 -8.99
CA PRO A 165 -9.83 -4.26 -9.42
C PRO A 165 -10.92 -4.19 -8.36
N PHE A 166 -10.55 -4.11 -7.07
CA PHE A 166 -11.50 -4.13 -5.95
C PHE A 166 -11.29 -2.94 -5.03
N SER A 167 -12.41 -2.39 -4.56
CA SER A 167 -12.40 -1.30 -3.60
C SER A 167 -13.62 -1.33 -2.68
N GLY A 168 -13.46 -0.72 -1.51
CA GLY A 168 -14.48 -0.58 -0.49
C GLY A 168 -14.14 0.59 0.44
N PHE A 169 -14.89 0.68 1.53
CA PHE A 169 -14.70 1.70 2.56
C PHE A 169 -14.44 1.07 3.93
N ALA A 170 -13.62 1.73 4.75
CA ALA A 170 -13.34 1.38 6.13
C ALA A 170 -13.90 2.46 7.08
N LYS A 171 -14.72 2.05 8.04
CA LYS A 171 -15.18 2.91 9.16
C LYS A 171 -14.10 2.95 10.23
N THR A 172 -13.56 4.13 10.51
CA THR A 172 -12.28 4.30 11.20
C THR A 172 -12.39 4.54 12.71
N TYR A 173 -13.58 4.81 13.24
CA TYR A 173 -13.81 5.07 14.67
C TYR A 173 -13.09 4.04 15.58
N ASN A 174 -12.40 4.53 16.62
CA ASN A 174 -11.90 3.72 17.74
C ASN A 174 -13.05 3.38 18.70
N VAL A 175 -12.83 2.43 19.60
CA VAL A 175 -13.90 1.98 20.52
C VAL A 175 -14.44 3.14 21.37
N ASP A 176 -13.57 4.05 21.81
CA ASP A 176 -13.89 5.23 22.62
C ASP A 176 -13.87 6.57 21.84
N GLY A 177 -13.54 6.56 20.54
CA GLY A 177 -13.34 7.76 19.72
C GLY A 177 -14.07 7.73 18.37
N GLN A 178 -14.94 8.71 18.11
CA GLN A 178 -15.60 8.85 16.80
C GLN A 178 -14.62 9.28 15.70
N THR A 179 -13.81 10.30 16.01
CA THR A 179 -12.61 10.61 15.26
C THR A 179 -11.48 9.84 15.92
N PRO A 180 -10.81 8.94 15.20
CA PRO A 180 -9.80 8.07 15.78
C PRO A 180 -8.43 8.74 15.83
N ASP A 181 -7.46 8.03 16.42
CA ASP A 181 -6.03 8.27 16.21
C ASP A 181 -5.35 7.07 15.51
N SER A 182 -4.13 7.29 15.00
CA SER A 182 -3.35 6.27 14.27
C SER A 182 -3.05 5.00 15.08
N ALA A 183 -2.97 5.09 16.42
CA ALA A 183 -2.65 3.93 17.26
C ALA A 183 -3.78 2.89 17.26
N GLY A 184 -5.01 3.33 17.55
CA GLY A 184 -6.14 2.41 17.60
C GLY A 184 -6.55 1.90 16.21
N THR A 185 -6.42 2.72 15.17
CA THR A 185 -6.74 2.34 13.78
C THR A 185 -5.76 1.32 13.24
N MET A 186 -4.45 1.52 13.44
CA MET A 186 -3.46 0.57 12.99
C MET A 186 -3.48 -0.72 13.81
N THR A 187 -3.82 -0.66 15.11
CA THR A 187 -4.12 -1.87 15.89
C THR A 187 -5.27 -2.66 15.27
N ALA A 188 -6.34 -1.99 14.81
CA ALA A 188 -7.45 -2.64 14.12
C ALA A 188 -7.01 -3.33 12.81
N MET A 189 -6.19 -2.67 12.00
CA MET A 189 -5.70 -3.20 10.72
C MET A 189 -4.72 -4.36 10.89
N MET A 190 -3.94 -4.36 11.98
CA MET A 190 -2.89 -5.36 12.22
C MET A 190 -3.33 -6.54 13.06
N SER A 191 -4.36 -6.42 13.90
CA SER A 191 -4.80 -7.50 14.79
C SER A 191 -6.21 -8.04 14.51
N GLY A 192 -7.01 -7.32 13.72
CA GLY A 192 -8.41 -7.66 13.53
C GLY A 192 -9.32 -7.22 14.69
N VAL A 193 -8.80 -6.46 15.67
CA VAL A 193 -9.54 -5.99 16.84
C VAL A 193 -9.41 -4.46 16.96
N LYS A 194 -10.54 -3.76 17.00
CA LYS A 194 -10.55 -2.32 17.31
C LYS A 194 -10.25 -2.11 18.79
N THR A 195 -9.52 -1.05 19.10
CA THR A 195 -9.17 -0.67 20.46
C THR A 195 -9.44 0.82 20.72
N ASP A 196 -9.07 1.29 21.91
CA ASP A 196 -9.21 2.67 22.36
C ASP A 196 -8.15 3.60 21.75
N VAL A 197 -8.38 4.91 21.82
CA VAL A 197 -7.47 5.93 21.30
C VAL A 197 -6.14 5.93 22.07
N GLY A 198 -5.04 5.93 21.33
CA GLY A 198 -3.69 6.15 21.86
C GLY A 198 -3.03 4.94 22.50
N VAL A 199 -3.63 3.73 22.43
CA VAL A 199 -3.03 2.48 22.86
C VAL A 199 -2.62 1.62 21.65
N ILE A 200 -1.56 0.83 21.79
CA ILE A 200 -0.94 0.12 20.66
C ILE A 200 -0.93 -1.38 20.93
N GLY A 201 -1.49 -2.16 19.99
CA GLY A 201 -1.35 -3.62 19.98
C GLY A 201 -2.05 -4.34 21.14
N VAL A 202 -3.05 -3.70 21.75
CA VAL A 202 -3.77 -4.18 22.94
C VAL A 202 -5.27 -4.03 22.76
N ALA A 203 -6.05 -4.89 23.40
CA ALA A 203 -7.51 -4.84 23.38
C ALA A 203 -8.06 -3.56 24.03
N GLU A 204 -9.32 -3.26 23.78
CA GLU A 204 -10.03 -2.14 24.39
C GLU A 204 -10.20 -2.31 25.91
N GLY A 205 -10.44 -1.21 26.61
CA GLY A 205 -10.76 -1.20 28.04
C GLY A 205 -9.53 -1.26 28.95
N ILE A 206 -8.32 -1.21 28.40
CA ILE A 206 -7.11 -0.96 29.20
C ILE A 206 -7.05 0.51 29.65
N GLU A 207 -6.23 0.82 30.65
CA GLU A 207 -6.04 2.20 31.10
C GLU A 207 -4.84 2.82 30.38
N ARG A 208 -5.12 3.79 29.49
CA ARG A 208 -4.06 4.52 28.79
C ARG A 208 -3.08 5.15 29.78
N GLY A 209 -1.80 4.90 29.58
CA GLY A 209 -0.72 5.36 30.45
C GLY A 209 -0.47 4.51 31.69
N ASP A 210 -1.18 3.39 31.90
CA ASP A 210 -0.85 2.39 32.92
C ASP A 210 -0.42 1.08 32.27
N CYS A 211 0.88 0.79 32.26
CA CYS A 211 1.39 -0.42 31.60
C CYS A 211 0.99 -1.71 32.33
N GLY A 212 0.60 -1.62 33.61
CA GLY A 212 0.06 -2.77 34.35
C GLY A 212 -1.24 -3.30 33.76
N SER A 213 -1.98 -2.47 33.02
CA SER A 213 -3.23 -2.84 32.36
C SER A 213 -3.04 -3.56 31.01
N VAL A 214 -1.82 -3.59 30.48
CA VAL A 214 -1.48 -4.26 29.21
C VAL A 214 -1.51 -5.78 29.36
N SER A 215 -1.04 -6.30 30.50
CA SER A 215 -0.86 -7.74 30.68
C SER A 215 -2.19 -8.51 30.59
N GLY A 216 -2.25 -9.46 29.66
CA GLY A 216 -3.44 -10.26 29.35
C GLY A 216 -4.35 -9.64 28.29
N ASN A 217 -4.04 -8.43 27.81
CA ASN A 217 -4.78 -7.73 26.76
C ASN A 217 -3.96 -7.56 25.47
N GLU A 218 -2.77 -8.15 25.39
CA GLU A 218 -1.92 -8.11 24.19
C GLU A 218 -2.61 -8.79 23.00
N LEU A 219 -2.61 -8.12 21.86
CA LEU A 219 -3.17 -8.64 20.61
C LEU A 219 -2.05 -9.11 19.68
N VAL A 220 -2.26 -10.25 19.03
CA VAL A 220 -1.30 -10.80 18.06
C VAL A 220 -1.46 -10.08 16.73
N THR A 221 -0.38 -9.61 16.14
CA THR A 221 -0.42 -8.87 14.87
C THR A 221 -0.20 -9.78 13.66
N ALA A 222 -0.62 -9.33 12.47
CA ALA A 222 -0.33 -10.01 11.22
C ALA A 222 1.18 -10.14 10.95
N LEU A 223 1.99 -9.17 11.39
CA LEU A 223 3.45 -9.23 11.27
C LEU A 223 4.02 -10.33 12.19
N GLU A 224 3.59 -10.41 13.44
CA GLU A 224 3.96 -11.49 14.37
C GLU A 224 3.55 -12.86 13.85
N LEU A 225 2.35 -13.00 13.26
CA LEU A 225 1.90 -14.26 12.67
C LEU A 225 2.69 -14.63 11.40
N ALA A 226 3.08 -13.64 10.58
CA ALA A 226 3.92 -13.87 9.42
C ALA A 226 5.31 -14.37 9.83
N GLU A 227 5.90 -13.73 10.85
CA GLU A 227 7.16 -14.12 11.46
C GLU A 227 7.12 -15.57 11.97
N ILE A 228 6.11 -15.92 12.79
CA ILE A 228 5.94 -17.29 13.31
C ILE A 228 5.72 -18.30 12.18
N ALA A 229 5.06 -17.89 11.08
CA ALA A 229 4.91 -18.73 9.89
C ALA A 229 6.22 -18.91 9.09
N GLY A 230 7.31 -18.26 9.50
CA GLY A 230 8.63 -18.26 8.86
C GLY A 230 8.69 -17.45 7.57
N LYS A 231 7.77 -16.50 7.39
CA LYS A 231 7.85 -15.50 6.32
C LYS A 231 8.83 -14.43 6.73
N SER A 232 9.46 -13.77 5.76
CA SER A 232 10.20 -12.56 6.07
C SER A 232 9.25 -11.40 6.37
N THR A 233 9.64 -10.50 7.27
CA THR A 233 8.82 -9.39 7.71
C THR A 233 9.52 -8.05 7.52
N GLY A 234 8.73 -7.03 7.16
CA GLY A 234 9.24 -5.67 6.95
C GLY A 234 8.28 -4.58 7.40
N VAL A 235 8.84 -3.50 7.92
CA VAL A 235 8.16 -2.30 8.38
C VAL A 235 8.90 -1.10 7.82
N ILE A 236 8.27 -0.34 6.94
CA ILE A 236 8.84 0.88 6.38
C ILE A 236 7.87 2.06 6.57
N SER A 237 8.42 3.24 6.87
CA SER A 237 7.64 4.44 7.15
C SER A 237 8.43 5.71 6.86
N THR A 238 7.78 6.79 6.39
CA THR A 238 8.37 8.14 6.40
C THR A 238 8.23 8.86 7.76
N ALA A 239 7.49 8.30 8.71
CA ALA A 239 7.47 8.77 10.09
C ALA A 239 8.65 8.18 10.89
N ARG A 240 8.64 8.41 12.20
CA ARG A 240 9.55 7.69 13.10
C ARG A 240 9.12 6.23 13.10
N ILE A 241 10.06 5.28 13.08
CA ILE A 241 9.70 3.86 13.11
C ILE A 241 9.04 3.42 14.44
N THR A 242 9.13 4.27 15.46
CA THR A 242 8.47 4.20 16.77
C THR A 242 7.12 4.92 16.80
N HIS A 243 6.72 5.61 15.73
CA HIS A 243 5.41 6.25 15.63
C HIS A 243 4.30 5.20 15.65
N ALA A 244 3.06 5.63 15.92
CA ALA A 244 1.96 4.70 16.20
C ALA A 244 1.69 3.68 15.10
N THR A 245 1.68 4.09 13.84
CA THR A 245 1.41 3.21 12.69
C THR A 245 2.46 2.09 12.56
N PRO A 246 3.77 2.35 12.49
CA PRO A 246 4.76 1.27 12.44
C PRO A 246 4.81 0.50 13.76
N ALA A 247 4.69 1.17 14.91
CA ALA A 247 4.71 0.53 16.22
C ALA A 247 3.58 -0.49 16.39
N ALA A 248 2.37 -0.24 15.88
CA ALA A 248 1.26 -1.18 15.96
C ALA A 248 1.47 -2.50 15.19
N THR A 249 2.54 -2.62 14.42
CA THR A 249 2.94 -3.90 13.82
C THR A 249 3.68 -4.83 14.79
N TYR A 250 4.39 -4.28 15.80
CA TYR A 250 5.29 -5.06 16.67
C TYR A 250 5.12 -4.81 18.18
N ALA A 251 4.70 -3.61 18.59
CA ALA A 251 4.68 -3.19 19.99
C ALA A 251 3.35 -3.53 20.69
N LYS A 252 3.42 -3.57 22.02
CA LYS A 252 2.31 -3.61 22.98
C LYS A 252 2.54 -2.45 23.96
N SER A 253 1.77 -1.37 23.85
CA SER A 253 1.97 -0.17 24.68
C SER A 253 0.66 0.43 25.17
N ALA A 254 0.65 0.83 26.45
CA ALA A 254 -0.45 1.58 27.05
C ALA A 254 -0.49 3.05 26.63
N ASP A 255 0.56 3.57 25.99
CA ASP A 255 0.53 4.90 25.38
C ASP A 255 1.42 4.93 24.13
N ARG A 256 0.88 5.45 23.02
CA ARG A 256 1.62 5.64 21.77
C ARG A 256 2.80 6.58 21.90
N ASN A 257 2.80 7.46 22.89
CA ASN A 257 3.87 8.44 23.09
C ASN A 257 5.10 7.85 23.79
N TRP A 258 5.05 6.61 24.29
CA TRP A 258 6.20 5.96 24.93
C TRP A 258 7.22 5.44 23.90
N GLU A 259 7.64 6.33 23.00
CA GLU A 259 8.56 6.02 21.90
C GLU A 259 9.94 5.60 22.42
N ASP A 260 10.44 6.28 23.46
CA ASP A 260 11.59 5.82 24.25
C ASP A 260 11.38 5.97 25.78
N ILE A 261 12.37 5.51 26.56
CA ILE A 261 12.33 5.49 28.03
C ILE A 261 12.11 6.87 28.67
N SER A 262 12.49 7.95 28.00
CA SER A 262 12.34 9.32 28.50
C SER A 262 10.90 9.82 28.42
N ASP A 263 10.06 9.18 27.59
CA ASP A 263 8.63 9.46 27.46
C ASP A 263 7.77 8.68 28.47
N ILE A 264 8.35 7.66 29.12
CA ILE A 264 7.65 6.86 30.13
C ILE A 264 7.70 7.58 31.49
N PRO A 265 6.56 7.83 32.15
CA PRO A 265 6.52 8.35 33.51
C PRO A 265 7.37 7.50 34.47
N ALA A 266 8.07 8.14 35.40
CA ALA A 266 9.05 7.46 36.25
C ALA A 266 8.45 6.32 37.11
N ASP A 267 7.18 6.45 37.51
CA ASP A 267 6.43 5.43 38.23
C ASP A 267 6.03 4.25 37.35
N GLU A 268 5.68 4.49 36.09
CA GLU A 268 5.49 3.44 35.07
C GLU A 268 6.81 2.74 34.76
N ALA A 269 7.89 3.48 34.47
CA ALA A 269 9.21 2.91 34.21
C ALA A 269 9.69 2.01 35.38
N ALA A 270 9.37 2.37 36.63
CA ALA A 270 9.67 1.56 37.81
C ALA A 270 8.89 0.23 37.89
N LYS A 271 7.75 0.10 37.18
CA LYS A 271 7.02 -1.17 37.01
C LYS A 271 7.67 -2.09 35.96
N GLY A 272 8.66 -1.58 35.21
CA GLY A 272 9.34 -2.32 34.15
C GLY A 272 8.65 -2.24 32.80
N CYS A 273 7.86 -1.19 32.53
CA CYS A 273 7.29 -0.97 31.21
C CYS A 273 8.41 -0.78 30.17
N GLU A 274 8.29 -1.47 29.03
CA GLU A 274 9.26 -1.38 27.95
C GLU A 274 8.82 -0.35 26.91
N ASP A 275 9.72 0.57 26.56
CA ASP A 275 9.49 1.58 25.52
C ASP A 275 9.42 0.99 24.10
N ILE A 276 8.71 1.66 23.19
CA ILE A 276 8.46 1.15 21.83
C ILE A 276 9.77 0.88 21.07
N ALA A 277 10.78 1.76 21.18
CA ALA A 277 12.09 1.55 20.54
C ALA A 277 12.78 0.28 21.07
N SER A 278 12.72 0.02 22.38
CA SER A 278 13.23 -1.21 22.98
C SER A 278 12.46 -2.43 22.48
N GLN A 279 11.12 -2.37 22.42
CA GLN A 279 10.28 -3.47 21.92
C GLN A 279 10.60 -3.84 20.47
N LEU A 280 10.99 -2.87 19.63
CA LEU A 280 11.43 -3.12 18.25
C LEU A 280 12.74 -3.91 18.22
N VAL A 281 13.76 -3.47 18.96
CA VAL A 281 15.07 -4.14 19.00
C VAL A 281 14.97 -5.52 19.67
N ASN A 282 14.07 -5.67 20.63
CA ASN A 282 13.82 -6.91 21.34
C ASN A 282 12.69 -7.74 20.72
N PHE A 283 12.24 -7.43 19.49
CA PHE A 283 11.08 -8.07 18.88
C PHE A 283 11.14 -9.61 18.91
N GLU A 284 12.27 -10.18 18.48
CA GLU A 284 12.54 -11.63 18.51
C GLU A 284 12.34 -12.20 19.93
N GLN A 285 13.07 -11.65 20.91
CA GLN A 285 13.01 -12.10 22.30
C GLN A 285 11.60 -11.96 22.90
N ASN A 286 10.92 -10.85 22.60
CA ASN A 286 9.58 -10.56 23.09
C ASN A 286 8.53 -11.47 22.46
N LEU A 287 8.72 -11.89 21.21
CA LEU A 287 7.82 -12.82 20.54
C LEU A 287 7.99 -14.24 21.07
N GLU A 288 9.23 -14.71 21.21
CA GLU A 288 9.55 -16.03 21.79
C GLU A 288 9.11 -16.14 23.26
N ALA A 289 9.23 -15.05 24.03
CA ALA A 289 8.77 -15.01 25.41
C ALA A 289 7.24 -15.16 25.53
N ARG A 290 6.48 -14.63 24.56
CA ARG A 290 5.01 -14.73 24.53
C ARG A 290 4.51 -16.06 24.00
N PHE A 291 5.23 -16.68 23.06
CA PHE A 291 4.81 -17.94 22.43
C PHE A 291 5.84 -19.05 22.67
N THR A 292 5.53 -19.92 23.64
CA THR A 292 6.39 -21.06 23.96
C THR A 292 6.59 -21.98 22.76
N GLY A 293 7.86 -22.27 22.43
CA GLY A 293 8.23 -23.22 21.37
C GLY A 293 8.38 -22.59 19.98
N VAL A 294 8.16 -21.29 19.86
CA VAL A 294 8.49 -20.52 18.66
C VAL A 294 9.99 -20.22 18.63
N ASP A 295 10.59 -20.31 17.45
CA ASP A 295 11.97 -19.93 17.12
C ASP A 295 11.86 -19.02 15.89
N VAL A 296 11.93 -17.71 16.13
CA VAL A 296 11.83 -16.66 15.10
C VAL A 296 13.16 -15.95 14.97
N ASP A 297 13.42 -15.32 13.83
CA ASP A 297 14.71 -14.69 13.56
C ASP A 297 14.68 -13.15 13.56
N GLY A 298 13.50 -12.56 13.75
CA GLY A 298 13.30 -11.13 13.90
C GLY A 298 13.22 -10.39 12.57
N ILE A 299 12.66 -9.18 12.59
CA ILE A 299 12.28 -8.42 11.40
C ILE A 299 13.46 -8.17 10.44
N GLU A 300 13.32 -8.59 9.17
CA GLU A 300 14.38 -8.45 8.17
C GLU A 300 14.58 -6.99 7.72
N VAL A 301 13.50 -6.23 7.54
CA VAL A 301 13.60 -4.88 6.99
C VAL A 301 12.86 -3.88 7.87
N VAL A 302 13.61 -2.96 8.46
CA VAL A 302 13.08 -1.85 9.26
C VAL A 302 13.67 -0.57 8.69
N MET A 303 12.84 0.33 8.16
CA MET A 303 13.31 1.59 7.55
C MET A 303 12.41 2.78 7.85
N GLY A 304 12.96 3.87 8.35
CA GLY A 304 12.24 5.13 8.54
C GLY A 304 13.07 6.18 9.26
N GLY A 305 12.42 7.11 9.96
CA GLY A 305 13.06 8.06 10.85
C GLY A 305 13.13 7.58 12.31
N GLY A 306 13.47 8.48 13.22
CA GLY A 306 13.31 8.33 14.66
C GLY A 306 14.59 7.96 15.39
N ARG A 307 15.76 8.23 14.81
CA ARG A 307 17.07 7.85 15.34
C ARG A 307 17.29 8.29 16.80
N ARG A 308 16.73 9.44 17.21
CA ARG A 308 16.81 9.95 18.60
C ARG A 308 16.35 8.95 19.66
N HIS A 309 15.32 8.15 19.37
CA HIS A 309 14.72 7.20 20.32
C HIS A 309 15.60 5.96 20.57
N PHE A 310 16.64 5.77 19.75
CA PHE A 310 17.56 4.63 19.81
C PHE A 310 18.95 5.00 20.37
N LEU A 311 19.24 6.30 20.55
CA LEU A 311 20.54 6.80 20.95
C LEU A 311 20.53 7.31 22.40
N PRO A 312 21.63 7.12 23.17
CA PRO A 312 21.76 7.73 24.49
C PRO A 312 21.70 9.25 24.40
N LYS A 313 21.18 9.90 25.45
CA LYS A 313 21.19 11.36 25.62
C LYS A 313 22.58 11.91 25.92
N ASP A 314 23.49 11.75 24.98
CA ASP A 314 24.88 12.16 25.02
C ASP A 314 25.36 12.54 23.61
N ALA A 315 25.89 13.76 23.46
CA ALA A 315 26.41 14.30 22.19
C ALA A 315 27.53 13.45 21.57
N ALA A 316 28.19 12.58 22.37
CA ALA A 316 29.18 11.63 21.86
C ALA A 316 28.59 10.58 20.90
N HIS A 317 27.26 10.44 20.89
CA HIS A 317 26.53 9.50 20.02
C HIS A 317 25.81 10.17 18.84
N ASN A 318 25.91 11.49 18.68
CA ASN A 318 25.29 12.18 17.55
C ASN A 318 25.78 11.61 16.21
N SER A 319 24.85 11.44 15.29
CA SER A 319 25.12 11.20 13.88
C SER A 319 25.75 12.42 13.21
N ALA A 320 26.28 12.23 12.01
CA ALA A 320 26.94 13.31 11.26
C ALA A 320 25.97 14.42 10.80
N ASP A 321 24.68 14.08 10.73
CA ASP A 321 23.56 14.89 10.27
C ASP A 321 22.61 15.32 11.41
N ALA A 322 23.00 15.12 12.67
CA ALA A 322 22.21 15.53 13.82
C ALA A 322 21.84 17.04 13.75
N LEU A 323 20.55 17.34 13.95
CA LEU A 323 20.03 18.71 13.97
C LEU A 323 20.07 19.29 15.39
N SER A 324 19.87 18.44 16.39
CA SER A 324 19.99 18.81 17.80
C SER A 324 21.42 18.83 18.31
N ALA A 325 21.67 19.64 19.34
CA ALA A 325 22.95 19.64 20.04
C ALA A 325 23.27 18.28 20.70
N VAL A 326 22.23 17.57 21.14
CA VAL A 326 22.27 16.18 21.59
C VAL A 326 21.13 15.47 20.86
N GLU A 327 21.46 14.54 19.98
CA GLU A 327 20.49 13.85 19.11
C GLU A 327 19.67 12.82 19.89
N GLY A 328 20.32 12.02 20.73
CA GLY A 328 19.64 10.95 21.46
C GLY A 328 18.77 11.46 22.60
N ASP A 329 17.63 10.80 22.80
CA ASP A 329 16.69 11.12 23.88
C ASP A 329 16.76 10.13 25.05
N ARG A 330 17.33 8.93 24.84
CA ARG A 330 17.31 7.86 25.84
C ARG A 330 18.05 8.24 27.13
N THR A 331 17.32 8.23 28.25
CA THR A 331 17.84 8.58 29.58
C THR A 331 18.40 7.40 30.39
N ASP A 332 18.39 6.19 29.83
CA ASP A 332 18.90 4.96 30.46
C ASP A 332 20.35 4.61 30.08
N GLY A 333 20.96 5.42 29.20
CA GLY A 333 22.32 5.22 28.70
C GLY A 333 22.47 4.08 27.69
N ARG A 334 21.37 3.46 27.25
CA ARG A 334 21.37 2.39 26.25
C ARG A 334 21.53 2.96 24.85
N ASN A 335 22.31 2.26 24.02
CA ASN A 335 22.40 2.54 22.60
C ASN A 335 21.79 1.37 21.85
N LEU A 336 20.50 1.50 21.53
CA LEU A 336 19.72 0.44 20.92
C LEU A 336 20.20 0.10 19.51
N THR A 337 20.79 1.05 18.78
CA THR A 337 21.40 0.75 17.48
C THR A 337 22.58 -0.22 17.62
N ASN A 338 23.38 -0.08 18.69
CA ASN A 338 24.49 -0.99 18.99
C ASN A 338 24.00 -2.34 19.52
N GLU A 339 22.94 -2.35 20.31
CA GLU A 339 22.28 -3.59 20.76
C GLU A 339 21.75 -4.37 19.55
N TRP A 340 21.05 -3.72 18.62
CA TRP A 340 20.57 -4.33 17.38
C TRP A 340 21.72 -4.89 16.52
N LYS A 341 22.81 -4.13 16.31
CA LYS A 341 24.01 -4.63 15.60
C LYS A 341 24.68 -5.81 16.29
N THR A 342 24.55 -5.91 17.61
CA THR A 342 25.10 -7.02 18.40
C THR A 342 24.23 -8.26 18.26
N ALA A 343 22.90 -8.10 18.26
CA ALA A 343 21.94 -9.18 18.00
C ALA A 343 22.07 -9.71 16.57
N TYR A 344 22.25 -8.82 15.60
CA TYR A 344 22.30 -9.14 14.17
C TYR A 344 23.64 -8.73 13.53
N PRO A 345 24.74 -9.48 13.76
CA PRO A 345 26.08 -9.11 13.30
C PRO A 345 26.26 -9.10 11.78
N ASN A 346 25.38 -9.78 11.03
CA ASN A 346 25.33 -9.74 9.56
C ASN A 346 24.39 -8.65 9.01
N GLY A 347 23.61 -8.01 9.90
CA GLY A 347 22.69 -6.94 9.55
C GLY A 347 23.41 -5.65 9.14
N GLN A 348 22.72 -4.83 8.36
CA GLN A 348 23.20 -3.53 7.90
C GLN A 348 22.43 -2.42 8.60
N TYR A 349 23.10 -1.67 9.48
CA TYR A 349 22.58 -0.41 10.01
C TYR A 349 22.94 0.74 9.07
N VAL A 350 21.94 1.44 8.54
CA VAL A 350 22.14 2.55 7.59
C VAL A 350 21.45 3.81 8.09
N ILE A 351 22.04 4.97 7.78
CA ILE A 351 21.54 6.26 8.28
C ILE A 351 21.35 7.32 7.20
N ASP A 352 21.75 7.02 5.95
CA ASP A 352 21.77 7.99 4.87
C ASP A 352 21.53 7.33 3.49
N GLN A 353 21.35 8.16 2.47
CA GLN A 353 21.13 7.73 1.09
C GLN A 353 22.29 6.90 0.54
N ALA A 354 23.53 7.21 0.94
CA ALA A 354 24.72 6.50 0.45
C ALA A 354 24.78 5.07 0.99
N GLY A 355 24.55 4.89 2.29
CA GLY A 355 24.42 3.60 2.96
C GLY A 355 23.26 2.80 2.41
N PHE A 356 22.10 3.43 2.21
CA PHE A 356 20.96 2.80 1.55
C PHE A 356 21.30 2.25 0.16
N ASN A 357 21.97 3.06 -0.68
CA ASN A 357 22.37 2.65 -2.03
C ASN A 357 23.41 1.52 -2.04
N ALA A 358 24.20 1.39 -0.97
CA ALA A 358 25.20 0.33 -0.84
C ALA A 358 24.62 -1.04 -0.44
N ILE A 359 23.34 -1.11 -0.06
CA ILE A 359 22.69 -2.38 0.33
C ILE A 359 22.61 -3.33 -0.87
N ASN A 360 23.27 -4.49 -0.71
CA ASN A 360 23.16 -5.61 -1.64
C ASN A 360 21.96 -6.48 -1.26
N ALA A 361 20.81 -6.22 -1.90
CA ALA A 361 19.55 -6.87 -1.56
C ALA A 361 19.60 -8.41 -1.60
N ASN A 362 20.42 -9.01 -2.47
CA ASN A 362 20.52 -10.47 -2.63
C ASN A 362 21.35 -11.15 -1.52
N ALA A 363 22.04 -10.39 -0.66
CA ALA A 363 22.97 -10.92 0.33
C ALA A 363 22.75 -10.36 1.73
N THR A 364 21.97 -9.29 1.88
CA THR A 364 21.69 -8.69 3.17
C THR A 364 20.58 -9.47 3.87
N GLU A 365 20.90 -10.04 5.03
CA GLU A 365 19.92 -10.75 5.88
C GLU A 365 18.95 -9.77 6.54
N ARG A 366 19.48 -8.68 7.11
CA ARG A 366 18.67 -7.67 7.81
C ARG A 366 19.13 -6.25 7.53
N VAL A 367 18.19 -5.31 7.47
CA VAL A 367 18.44 -3.88 7.36
C VAL A 367 17.72 -3.15 8.48
N PHE A 368 18.45 -2.30 9.18
CA PHE A 368 17.89 -1.29 10.07
C PHE A 368 18.30 0.10 9.59
N GLY A 369 17.38 0.76 8.88
CA GLY A 369 17.56 2.11 8.34
C GLY A 369 16.86 3.15 9.20
N LEU A 370 17.63 4.03 9.84
CA LEU A 370 17.11 5.19 10.55
C LEU A 370 17.69 6.43 9.87
N PHE A 371 16.93 7.11 9.01
CA PHE A 371 17.47 8.14 8.11
C PHE A 371 17.53 9.54 8.73
N ASN A 372 16.59 9.88 9.63
CA ASN A 372 16.57 11.17 10.32
C ASN A 372 16.48 11.03 11.84
N GLU A 373 16.88 12.12 12.51
CA GLU A 373 16.79 12.28 13.97
C GLU A 373 15.34 12.04 14.47
N SER A 374 14.36 12.65 13.79
CA SER A 374 12.91 12.47 14.02
C SER A 374 12.27 11.85 12.77
N HIS A 375 11.11 12.32 12.31
CA HIS A 375 10.51 11.89 11.04
C HIS A 375 11.48 12.13 9.86
N MET A 376 11.31 11.36 8.78
CA MET A 376 11.94 11.66 7.50
C MET A 376 11.41 12.99 6.96
N GLN A 377 12.11 13.60 6.00
CA GLN A 377 11.63 14.85 5.41
C GLN A 377 10.33 14.61 4.64
N TYR A 378 9.55 15.68 4.47
CA TYR A 378 8.46 15.66 3.47
C TYR A 378 9.05 15.38 2.08
N GLU A 379 8.31 14.75 1.16
CA GLU A 379 8.87 14.48 -0.17
C GLU A 379 9.27 15.77 -0.90
N ALA A 380 8.54 16.87 -0.66
CA ALA A 380 8.91 18.17 -1.22
C ALA A 380 10.21 18.74 -0.66
N ASP A 381 10.55 18.40 0.59
CA ASP A 381 11.73 18.89 1.32
C ASP A 381 12.91 17.91 1.28
N ARG A 382 12.70 16.66 0.84
CA ARG A 382 13.71 15.59 0.84
C ARG A 382 15.06 15.95 0.20
N GLN A 383 15.08 16.84 -0.79
CA GLN A 383 16.32 17.29 -1.42
C GLN A 383 17.18 18.20 -0.53
N ASN A 384 16.59 18.77 0.53
CA ASN A 384 17.26 19.58 1.54
C ASN A 384 17.83 18.76 2.69
N ASP A 385 17.62 17.43 2.70
CA ASP A 385 18.20 16.56 3.72
C ASP A 385 19.74 16.62 3.71
N VAL A 386 20.33 16.70 4.90
CA VAL A 386 21.76 16.96 5.09
C VAL A 386 22.62 15.77 4.64
N ALA A 387 22.20 14.54 4.94
CA ALA A 387 22.91 13.32 4.55
C ALA A 387 22.32 12.67 3.28
N GLY A 388 21.17 13.19 2.84
CA GLY A 388 20.29 12.56 1.87
C GLY A 388 19.56 11.37 2.47
N GLU A 389 18.34 11.12 1.99
CA GLU A 389 17.53 9.98 2.38
C GLU A 389 16.79 9.35 1.18
N PRO A 390 16.49 8.03 1.22
CA PRO A 390 15.72 7.38 0.17
C PRO A 390 14.25 7.84 0.17
N SER A 391 13.65 7.94 -1.01
CA SER A 391 12.19 8.11 -1.13
C SER A 391 11.45 6.86 -0.66
N LEU A 392 10.15 7.00 -0.37
CA LEU A 392 9.31 5.84 0.00
C LEU A 392 9.27 4.78 -1.10
N SER A 393 9.27 5.18 -2.38
CA SER A 393 9.36 4.23 -3.51
C SER A 393 10.69 3.47 -3.52
N GLN A 394 11.80 4.15 -3.21
CA GLN A 394 13.11 3.49 -3.13
C GLN A 394 13.14 2.50 -1.97
N MET A 395 12.69 2.91 -0.78
CA MET A 395 12.57 2.02 0.39
C MET A 395 11.71 0.79 0.09
N THR A 396 10.56 0.99 -0.56
CA THR A 396 9.64 -0.10 -0.92
C THR A 396 10.29 -1.10 -1.86
N GLY A 397 10.90 -0.65 -2.97
CA GLY A 397 11.56 -1.55 -3.91
C GLY A 397 12.70 -2.33 -3.26
N LYS A 398 13.55 -1.64 -2.47
CA LYS A 398 14.65 -2.29 -1.75
C LYS A 398 14.18 -3.30 -0.72
N ALA A 399 13.10 -3.00 0.01
CA ALA A 399 12.51 -3.91 0.97
C ALA A 399 12.02 -5.19 0.28
N ILE A 400 11.28 -5.07 -0.82
CA ILE A 400 10.80 -6.23 -1.59
C ILE A 400 11.97 -7.07 -2.11
N ASP A 401 13.01 -6.44 -2.67
CA ASP A 401 14.19 -7.17 -3.17
C ASP A 401 14.90 -7.99 -2.07
N ILE A 402 14.88 -7.52 -0.81
CA ILE A 402 15.46 -8.24 0.34
C ILE A 402 14.52 -9.36 0.80
N LEU A 403 13.24 -9.04 0.99
CA LEU A 403 12.24 -9.93 1.56
C LEU A 403 11.87 -11.09 0.63
N ASP A 404 11.92 -10.90 -0.69
CA ASP A 404 11.59 -11.94 -1.67
C ASP A 404 12.64 -13.07 -1.76
N ASN A 405 13.79 -12.92 -1.09
CA ASN A 405 14.77 -14.01 -0.96
C ASN A 405 14.25 -15.19 -0.11
N ASN A 406 13.13 -15.05 0.58
CA ASN A 406 12.48 -16.12 1.34
C ASN A 406 11.42 -16.83 0.50
N GLU A 407 11.63 -18.13 0.21
CA GLU A 407 10.69 -18.96 -0.57
C GLU A 407 9.30 -19.10 0.10
N LYS A 408 9.20 -18.89 1.42
CA LYS A 408 7.91 -18.87 2.14
C LYS A 408 7.12 -17.57 1.92
N GLY A 409 7.74 -16.57 1.29
CA GLY A 409 7.19 -15.23 1.05
C GLY A 409 7.38 -14.28 2.20
N PHE A 410 6.72 -13.12 2.09
CA PHE A 410 6.91 -12.04 3.05
C PHE A 410 5.60 -11.31 3.45
N PHE A 411 5.69 -10.57 4.55
CA PHE A 411 4.73 -9.54 4.94
C PHE A 411 5.46 -8.19 5.03
N LEU A 412 4.95 -7.18 4.33
CA LEU A 412 5.52 -5.83 4.33
C LEU A 412 4.44 -4.80 4.67
N MET A 413 4.69 -3.98 5.68
CA MET A 413 3.91 -2.77 5.96
C MET A 413 4.66 -1.54 5.43
N VAL A 414 3.98 -0.73 4.62
CA VAL A 414 4.53 0.49 4.03
C VAL A 414 3.67 1.69 4.41
N GLU A 415 4.25 2.67 5.07
CA GLU A 415 3.55 3.88 5.49
C GLU A 415 4.12 5.15 4.82
N SER A 416 3.23 6.01 4.34
CA SER A 416 3.53 7.43 4.12
C SER A 416 2.92 8.23 5.27
N GLY A 417 3.69 8.38 6.36
CA GLY A 417 3.23 9.04 7.59
C GLY A 417 3.24 10.57 7.50
N ARG A 418 3.99 11.12 6.54
CA ARG A 418 4.09 12.58 6.33
C ARG A 418 2.88 13.18 5.60
N ILE A 419 1.94 12.36 5.09
CA ILE A 419 0.65 12.85 4.58
C ILE A 419 -0.14 13.51 5.73
N ASP A 420 -0.32 12.78 6.83
CA ASP A 420 -0.98 13.24 8.06
C ASP A 420 -0.30 14.50 8.62
N HIS A 421 1.03 14.48 8.79
CA HIS A 421 1.76 15.62 9.31
C HIS A 421 1.58 16.89 8.45
N GLY A 422 1.55 16.75 7.13
CA GLY A 422 1.29 17.86 6.21
C GLY A 422 -0.12 18.45 6.40
N HIS A 423 -1.12 17.58 6.61
CA HIS A 423 -2.47 18.01 6.95
C HIS A 423 -2.55 18.71 8.30
N HIS A 424 -1.94 18.13 9.34
CA HIS A 424 -1.82 18.72 10.68
C HIS A 424 -1.21 20.14 10.66
N ALA A 425 -0.18 20.34 9.84
CA ALA A 425 0.46 21.64 9.66
C ALA A 425 -0.43 22.65 8.89
N GLY A 426 -1.54 22.20 8.30
CA GLY A 426 -2.40 22.97 7.41
C GLY A 426 -1.76 23.24 6.05
N ASN A 427 -0.86 22.35 5.59
CA ASN A 427 -0.10 22.47 4.35
C ASN A 427 -0.51 21.38 3.35
N ALA A 428 -1.49 21.68 2.51
CA ALA A 428 -1.95 20.74 1.49
C ALA A 428 -0.91 20.51 0.37
N TYR A 429 0.11 21.36 0.19
CA TYR A 429 1.14 21.07 -0.79
C TYR A 429 1.91 19.82 -0.40
N ASN A 430 2.45 19.80 0.82
CA ASN A 430 3.23 18.68 1.36
C ASN A 430 2.40 17.41 1.49
N ALA A 431 1.18 17.50 2.06
CA ALA A 431 0.31 16.33 2.19
C ALA A 431 0.03 15.65 0.84
N LEU A 432 -0.15 16.43 -0.23
CA LEU A 432 -0.43 15.89 -1.56
C LEU A 432 0.85 15.40 -2.26
N GLU A 433 2.00 16.04 -2.10
CA GLU A 433 3.27 15.54 -2.65
C GLU A 433 3.65 14.19 -2.04
N ASP A 434 3.52 14.03 -0.72
CA ASP A 434 3.71 12.75 -0.04
C ASP A 434 2.70 11.70 -0.52
N THR A 435 1.44 12.08 -0.75
CA THR A 435 0.44 11.16 -1.36
C THR A 435 0.83 10.73 -2.78
N VAL A 436 1.44 11.63 -3.57
CA VAL A 436 1.93 11.31 -4.92
C VAL A 436 3.13 10.37 -4.87
N GLU A 437 4.05 10.55 -3.91
CA GLU A 437 5.16 9.62 -3.70
C GLU A 437 4.68 8.26 -3.16
N PHE A 438 3.69 8.25 -2.27
CA PHE A 438 3.02 7.02 -1.82
C PHE A 438 2.42 6.24 -3.00
N ALA A 439 1.75 6.91 -3.94
CA ALA A 439 1.26 6.25 -5.15
C ALA A 439 2.39 5.68 -6.03
N LYS A 440 3.56 6.31 -6.08
CA LYS A 440 4.74 5.76 -6.77
C LYS A 440 5.29 4.52 -6.03
N ALA A 441 5.28 4.52 -4.70
CA ALA A 441 5.69 3.36 -3.90
C ALA A 441 4.77 2.15 -4.12
N VAL A 442 3.46 2.39 -4.18
CA VAL A 442 2.48 1.36 -4.57
C VAL A 442 2.77 0.83 -5.97
N GLN A 443 3.08 1.71 -6.95
CA GLN A 443 3.43 1.26 -8.30
C GLN A 443 4.71 0.43 -8.31
N ALA A 444 5.74 0.83 -7.55
CA ALA A 444 6.99 0.08 -7.43
C ALA A 444 6.74 -1.34 -6.90
N ALA A 445 5.85 -1.51 -5.93
CA ALA A 445 5.48 -2.84 -5.43
C ALA A 445 4.69 -3.67 -6.45
N VAL A 446 3.74 -3.05 -7.17
CA VAL A 446 3.01 -3.71 -8.26
C VAL A 446 3.96 -4.21 -9.34
N ASP A 447 4.97 -3.40 -9.70
CA ASP A 447 5.94 -3.76 -10.74
C ASP A 447 6.94 -4.83 -10.26
N ALA A 448 7.20 -4.92 -8.95
CA ALA A 448 8.17 -5.81 -8.34
C ALA A 448 7.59 -7.16 -7.87
N THR A 449 6.28 -7.39 -7.99
CA THR A 449 5.62 -8.58 -7.44
C THR A 449 4.69 -9.26 -8.42
N ASP A 450 4.51 -10.58 -8.27
CA ASP A 450 3.56 -11.36 -9.06
C ASP A 450 2.14 -11.23 -8.47
N PRO A 451 1.15 -10.71 -9.23
CA PRO A 451 -0.22 -10.56 -8.77
C PRO A 451 -0.95 -11.89 -8.52
N GLU A 452 -0.43 -13.03 -8.99
CA GLU A 452 -1.02 -14.35 -8.70
C GLU A 452 -0.67 -14.88 -7.30
N GLU A 453 0.37 -14.34 -6.67
CA GLU A 453 0.83 -14.76 -5.34
C GLU A 453 0.99 -13.62 -4.33
N THR A 454 0.78 -12.37 -4.73
CA THR A 454 0.94 -11.20 -3.86
C THR A 454 -0.38 -10.47 -3.66
N LEU A 455 -0.84 -10.37 -2.41
CA LEU A 455 -1.92 -9.48 -2.02
C LEU A 455 -1.34 -8.08 -1.74
N ILE A 456 -1.84 -7.06 -2.43
CA ILE A 456 -1.54 -5.66 -2.12
C ILE A 456 -2.83 -4.97 -1.71
N ILE A 457 -2.82 -4.35 -0.52
CA ILE A 457 -3.90 -3.51 -0.01
C ILE A 457 -3.36 -2.09 0.16
N VAL A 458 -4.09 -1.10 -0.33
CA VAL A 458 -3.84 0.33 -0.08
C VAL A 458 -5.03 0.89 0.69
N THR A 459 -4.75 1.57 1.79
CA THR A 459 -5.76 2.19 2.64
C THR A 459 -5.21 3.46 3.30
N ALA A 460 -6.08 4.15 4.02
CA ALA A 460 -5.68 5.05 5.09
C ALA A 460 -6.11 4.48 6.45
N ASP A 461 -5.56 5.04 7.51
CA ASP A 461 -5.95 4.76 8.88
C ASP A 461 -7.09 5.70 9.35
N HIS A 462 -7.09 6.96 8.92
CA HIS A 462 -8.17 7.95 9.06
C HIS A 462 -8.13 9.03 7.98
N SER A 463 -8.96 10.07 8.11
CA SER A 463 -8.93 11.26 7.26
C SER A 463 -8.59 12.52 8.05
N HIS A 464 -8.82 13.69 7.47
CA HIS A 464 -8.58 15.04 8.00
C HIS A 464 -9.76 15.93 7.67
N VAL A 465 -9.88 17.06 8.36
CA VAL A 465 -10.91 18.07 8.05
C VAL A 465 -10.53 18.91 6.83
N PHE A 466 -9.89 18.26 5.85
CA PHE A 466 -9.42 18.74 4.56
C PHE A 466 -10.54 18.70 3.52
N THR A 467 -10.76 19.83 2.86
CA THR A 467 -11.90 20.04 1.98
C THR A 467 -11.49 20.43 0.56
N ILE A 468 -12.29 20.01 -0.42
CA ILE A 468 -12.25 20.48 -1.80
C ILE A 468 -13.54 21.29 -2.03
N ALA A 469 -13.40 22.60 -2.16
CA ALA A 469 -14.49 23.58 -2.18
C ALA A 469 -14.64 24.30 -3.54
N GLY A 470 -15.74 25.02 -3.68
CA GLY A 470 -16.03 25.89 -4.82
C GLY A 470 -16.47 25.15 -6.09
N TYR A 471 -16.43 25.87 -7.20
CA TYR A 471 -16.78 25.37 -8.54
C TYR A 471 -15.66 25.66 -9.55
N PRO A 472 -14.43 25.18 -9.31
CA PRO A 472 -13.31 25.42 -10.22
C PRO A 472 -13.58 24.78 -11.59
N LYS A 473 -13.11 25.44 -12.66
CA LYS A 473 -13.13 24.90 -14.01
C LYS A 473 -12.19 23.69 -14.09
N ARG A 474 -12.49 22.78 -15.00
CA ARG A 474 -11.61 21.64 -15.29
C ARG A 474 -10.21 22.14 -15.67
N GLY A 475 -9.17 21.55 -15.09
CA GLY A 475 -7.79 22.01 -15.27
C GLY A 475 -7.39 23.20 -14.39
N ASN A 476 -8.24 23.64 -13.45
CA ASN A 476 -7.84 24.62 -12.45
C ASN A 476 -6.76 24.01 -11.54
N PRO A 477 -5.65 24.71 -11.25
CA PRO A 477 -4.64 24.19 -10.32
C PRO A 477 -5.29 23.79 -9.00
N ILE A 478 -5.05 22.55 -8.55
CA ILE A 478 -5.74 22.04 -7.35
C ILE A 478 -5.35 22.82 -6.10
N LEU A 479 -4.08 23.24 -5.99
CA LEU A 479 -3.58 24.15 -4.95
C LEU A 479 -3.95 25.64 -5.21
N GLY A 480 -4.67 25.91 -6.29
CA GLY A 480 -5.02 27.26 -6.73
C GLY A 480 -6.27 27.84 -6.10
N LYS A 481 -6.44 29.15 -6.33
CA LYS A 481 -7.70 29.87 -6.17
C LYS A 481 -8.76 29.29 -7.10
N VAL A 482 -10.03 29.40 -6.72
CA VAL A 482 -11.15 28.91 -7.55
C VAL A 482 -11.34 29.81 -8.77
N VAL A 483 -11.04 29.32 -9.98
CA VAL A 483 -11.43 29.98 -11.24
C VAL A 483 -12.62 29.25 -11.85
N GLY A 484 -13.77 29.91 -11.95
CA GLY A 484 -15.01 29.31 -12.46
C GLY A 484 -15.02 29.02 -13.96
N VAL A 485 -15.95 28.16 -14.40
CA VAL A 485 -16.16 27.83 -15.83
C VAL A 485 -16.50 29.09 -16.62
N GLY A 486 -15.78 29.32 -17.72
CA GLY A 486 -15.96 30.51 -18.58
C GLY A 486 -15.30 31.78 -18.05
N SER A 487 -14.50 31.68 -16.98
CA SER A 487 -13.70 32.78 -16.42
C SER A 487 -12.20 32.49 -16.52
N ASP A 488 -11.41 33.55 -16.54
CA ASP A 488 -9.95 33.53 -16.39
C ASP A 488 -9.48 34.29 -15.14
N SER A 489 -10.41 34.77 -14.32
CA SER A 489 -10.14 35.46 -13.06
C SER A 489 -10.65 34.66 -11.86
N PRO A 490 -9.97 34.74 -10.70
CA PRO A 490 -10.44 34.13 -9.47
C PRO A 490 -11.87 34.53 -9.12
N SER A 491 -12.63 33.56 -8.64
CA SER A 491 -13.96 33.78 -8.09
C SER A 491 -13.83 34.46 -6.74
N LEU A 492 -14.71 35.43 -6.46
CA LEU A 492 -14.74 36.15 -5.20
C LEU A 492 -15.82 35.56 -4.30
N ALA A 493 -15.54 35.48 -3.00
CA ALA A 493 -16.53 35.19 -1.97
C ALA A 493 -17.40 36.42 -1.67
N ALA A 494 -18.35 36.30 -0.74
CA ALA A 494 -19.30 37.37 -0.42
C ALA A 494 -18.64 38.64 0.18
N ASP A 495 -17.44 38.51 0.72
CA ASP A 495 -16.58 39.57 1.23
C ASP A 495 -15.80 40.31 0.12
N GLY A 496 -15.90 39.84 -1.14
CA GLY A 496 -15.16 40.39 -2.27
C GLY A 496 -13.72 39.90 -2.40
N MET A 497 -13.29 38.92 -1.59
CA MET A 497 -11.93 38.35 -1.63
C MET A 497 -11.90 36.99 -2.34
N PRO A 498 -10.81 36.65 -3.06
CA PRO A 498 -10.66 35.32 -3.67
C PRO A 498 -10.40 34.25 -2.62
N TYR A 499 -10.81 33.01 -2.90
CA TYR A 499 -10.66 31.85 -2.01
C TYR A 499 -10.06 30.64 -2.75
N THR A 500 -9.45 29.72 -2.01
CA THR A 500 -8.78 28.52 -2.53
C THR A 500 -9.76 27.38 -2.79
N THR A 501 -9.37 26.48 -3.70
CA THR A 501 -10.07 25.22 -3.92
C THR A 501 -9.91 24.30 -2.72
N LEU A 502 -8.74 24.30 -2.08
CA LEU A 502 -8.44 23.50 -0.91
C LEU A 502 -8.49 24.34 0.37
N GLY A 503 -8.93 23.75 1.47
CA GLY A 503 -8.93 24.39 2.77
C GLY A 503 -9.19 23.41 3.91
N TYR A 504 -9.04 23.89 5.14
CA TYR A 504 -9.27 23.09 6.35
C TYR A 504 -10.38 23.70 7.22
N THR A 505 -11.06 22.86 8.00
CA THR A 505 -12.06 23.36 8.95
C THR A 505 -11.41 23.96 10.19
N ASN A 506 -10.31 23.37 10.68
CA ASN A 506 -9.58 23.84 11.86
C ASN A 506 -8.06 23.73 11.64
N GLY A 507 -7.26 24.24 12.58
CA GLY A 507 -5.79 24.23 12.51
C GLY A 507 -5.17 25.61 12.69
N LEU A 508 -3.86 25.71 12.39
CA LEU A 508 -3.08 26.95 12.58
C LEU A 508 -3.54 28.10 11.66
N GLY A 509 -4.19 27.78 10.56
CA GLY A 509 -4.66 28.74 9.57
C GLY A 509 -3.56 29.25 8.63
N PHE A 510 -3.82 30.40 8.02
CA PHE A 510 -3.07 30.92 6.87
C PHE A 510 -1.60 31.25 7.19
N LYS A 511 -0.71 30.84 6.29
CA LYS A 511 0.69 31.30 6.23
C LYS A 511 1.12 31.41 4.77
N ASP A 512 1.95 32.41 4.48
CA ASP A 512 2.61 32.58 3.19
C ASP A 512 4.11 32.64 3.43
N LEU A 513 4.74 31.46 3.39
CA LEU A 513 6.17 31.26 3.62
C LEU A 513 6.96 31.14 2.31
N GLY A 514 6.35 31.48 1.17
CA GLY A 514 6.98 31.42 -0.14
C GLY A 514 7.38 30.00 -0.54
N GLU A 515 8.65 29.80 -0.84
CA GLU A 515 9.21 28.54 -1.34
C GLU A 515 9.69 27.58 -0.23
N GLU A 516 9.30 27.83 1.03
CA GLU A 516 9.56 26.89 2.13
C GLU A 516 8.90 25.54 1.82
N THR A 517 9.68 24.46 1.92
CA THR A 517 9.26 23.09 1.60
C THR A 517 8.99 22.26 2.84
N ASP A 518 9.52 22.62 4.00
CA ASP A 518 9.17 22.00 5.27
C ASP A 518 7.85 22.57 5.81
N ALA A 519 6.79 21.75 5.83
CA ALA A 519 5.51 22.17 6.40
C ALA A 519 5.61 22.48 7.91
N ASP A 520 6.59 21.91 8.62
CA ASP A 520 6.69 22.06 10.07
C ASP A 520 7.20 23.46 10.46
N GLU A 521 7.81 24.22 9.53
CA GLU A 521 8.13 25.64 9.75
C GLU A 521 6.88 26.44 10.13
N GLY A 522 5.71 26.01 9.64
CA GLY A 522 4.44 26.56 10.06
C GLY A 522 4.25 26.61 11.58
N TYR A 523 4.72 25.62 12.35
CA TYR A 523 4.56 25.59 13.80
C TYR A 523 5.39 26.67 14.53
N ASN A 524 6.39 27.26 13.87
CA ASN A 524 7.19 28.38 14.40
C ASN A 524 6.45 29.72 14.32
N HIS A 525 5.25 29.75 13.73
CA HIS A 525 4.40 30.92 13.61
C HIS A 525 3.13 30.81 14.47
N GLY A 526 2.61 31.96 14.90
CA GLY A 526 1.34 32.01 15.65
C GLY A 526 0.12 31.65 14.81
N LEU A 527 -1.01 31.39 15.49
CA LEU A 527 -2.31 31.17 14.87
C LEU A 527 -2.72 32.34 13.97
N ASN A 528 -3.25 32.04 12.78
CA ASN A 528 -3.75 33.04 11.84
C ASN A 528 -5.00 32.53 11.10
N ASN A 529 -6.14 32.60 11.77
CA ASN A 529 -7.44 32.11 11.26
C ASN A 529 -8.35 33.24 10.76
N ASP A 530 -7.83 34.47 10.68
CA ASP A 530 -8.56 35.58 10.09
C ASP A 530 -8.66 35.39 8.57
N ARG A 531 -9.77 35.86 7.99
CA ARG A 531 -9.98 35.85 6.53
C ARG A 531 -8.95 36.73 5.83
N GLN A 532 -8.22 36.17 4.86
CA GLN A 532 -7.14 36.84 4.15
C GLN A 532 -7.52 37.25 2.72
N ASP A 533 -7.03 38.41 2.27
CA ASP A 533 -7.12 38.76 0.85
C ASP A 533 -6.02 38.04 0.05
N LEU A 534 -6.41 36.93 -0.58
CA LEU A 534 -5.48 36.11 -1.35
C LEU A 534 -5.17 36.69 -2.74
N THR A 535 -5.61 37.90 -3.10
CA THR A 535 -5.44 38.44 -4.47
C THR A 535 -4.00 38.32 -4.98
N ASN A 536 -3.02 38.75 -4.18
CA ASN A 536 -1.60 38.75 -4.55
C ASN A 536 -0.79 37.58 -3.96
N VAL A 537 -1.43 36.65 -3.25
CA VAL A 537 -0.77 35.48 -2.65
C VAL A 537 -0.60 34.38 -3.70
N ASN A 538 0.58 33.75 -3.74
CA ASN A 538 0.80 32.55 -4.53
C ASN A 538 0.35 31.31 -3.76
N THR A 539 -0.94 30.95 -3.89
CA THR A 539 -1.51 29.82 -3.13
C THR A 539 -0.98 28.45 -3.58
N GLN A 540 -0.24 28.38 -4.68
CA GLN A 540 0.37 27.15 -5.20
C GLN A 540 1.80 26.92 -4.69
N ALA A 541 2.36 27.88 -3.94
CA ALA A 541 3.70 27.75 -3.38
C ALA A 541 3.74 26.68 -2.28
N PRO A 542 4.87 25.98 -2.09
CA PRO A 542 4.98 24.95 -1.06
C PRO A 542 4.82 25.50 0.37
N GLY A 543 5.24 26.76 0.61
CA GLY A 543 5.11 27.43 1.90
C GLY A 543 3.72 28.04 2.15
N PHE A 544 2.73 27.77 1.31
CA PHE A 544 1.36 28.25 1.51
C PHE A 544 0.56 27.29 2.40
N HIS A 545 0.21 27.76 3.59
CA HIS A 545 -0.71 27.07 4.49
C HIS A 545 -2.12 27.60 4.28
N GLN A 546 -3.08 26.71 4.07
CA GLN A 546 -4.46 27.09 3.74
C GLN A 546 -5.15 27.78 4.93
N GLU A 547 -6.15 28.61 4.63
CA GLU A 547 -7.02 29.19 5.66
C GLU A 547 -7.78 28.07 6.41
N ALA A 548 -7.98 28.28 7.71
CA ALA A 548 -8.77 27.41 8.57
C ALA A 548 -9.72 28.23 9.45
N LEU A 549 -10.95 27.76 9.65
CA LEU A 549 -11.99 28.50 10.37
C LEU A 549 -11.80 28.48 11.89
N VAL A 550 -11.49 27.32 12.47
CA VAL A 550 -11.37 27.15 13.91
C VAL A 550 -9.88 27.07 14.32
N PRO A 551 -9.38 28.02 15.14
CA PRO A 551 -7.97 28.03 15.54
C PRO A 551 -7.64 26.83 16.42
N MET A 552 -6.64 26.05 15.99
CA MET A 552 -6.05 24.95 16.76
C MET A 552 -4.52 24.94 16.55
N GLY A 553 -3.76 24.45 17.52
CA GLY A 553 -2.30 24.34 17.41
C GLY A 553 -1.82 23.30 16.38
N SER A 554 -2.70 22.38 16.01
CA SER A 554 -2.59 21.44 14.90
C SER A 554 -3.99 21.25 14.32
N GLU A 555 -4.11 21.05 13.01
CA GLU A 555 -5.36 20.59 12.40
C GLU A 555 -5.73 19.21 12.96
N THR A 556 -7.02 18.83 12.95
CA THR A 556 -7.47 17.55 13.50
C THR A 556 -7.77 16.52 12.42
N HIS A 557 -7.56 15.24 12.74
CA HIS A 557 -8.14 14.14 11.96
C HIS A 557 -9.66 14.31 11.75
N ALA A 558 -10.20 13.56 10.79
CA ALA A 558 -11.63 13.40 10.57
C ALA A 558 -12.06 11.93 10.61
N GLY A 559 -13.30 11.71 11.05
CA GLY A 559 -13.87 10.39 11.36
C GLY A 559 -14.77 9.81 10.27
N GLU A 560 -14.76 10.34 9.05
CA GLU A 560 -15.45 9.69 7.93
C GLU A 560 -14.72 8.45 7.44
N ASP A 561 -15.46 7.63 6.68
CA ASP A 561 -14.92 6.42 6.09
C ASP A 561 -13.78 6.72 5.10
N VAL A 562 -12.74 5.89 5.13
CA VAL A 562 -11.60 5.95 4.18
C VAL A 562 -11.69 4.85 3.13
N GLY A 563 -10.99 5.02 2.01
CA GLY A 563 -10.99 4.04 0.93
C GLY A 563 -10.05 2.86 1.20
N ILE A 564 -10.47 1.66 0.82
CA ILE A 564 -9.61 0.47 0.72
C ILE A 564 -9.56 0.07 -0.76
N TYR A 565 -8.36 -0.15 -1.30
CA TYR A 565 -8.11 -0.61 -2.67
C TYR A 565 -7.27 -1.89 -2.61
N ALA A 566 -7.66 -2.94 -3.34
CA ALA A 566 -6.94 -4.21 -3.28
C ALA A 566 -6.78 -4.92 -4.64
N THR A 567 -5.67 -5.63 -4.78
CA THR A 567 -5.36 -6.53 -5.91
C THR A 567 -4.68 -7.82 -5.42
N GLY A 568 -4.70 -8.87 -6.24
CA GLY A 568 -4.11 -10.17 -5.91
C GLY A 568 -5.04 -11.12 -5.13
N PRO A 569 -4.52 -12.23 -4.56
CA PRO A 569 -5.33 -13.25 -3.89
C PRO A 569 -6.16 -12.68 -2.74
N GLY A 570 -7.46 -13.02 -2.70
CA GLY A 570 -8.38 -12.54 -1.66
C GLY A 570 -8.86 -11.08 -1.79
N SER A 571 -8.32 -10.29 -2.73
CA SER A 571 -8.65 -8.86 -2.88
C SER A 571 -10.14 -8.56 -3.13
N HIS A 572 -10.87 -9.47 -3.75
CA HIS A 572 -12.32 -9.36 -4.01
C HIS A 572 -13.21 -9.33 -2.77
N LEU A 573 -12.65 -9.66 -1.60
CA LEU A 573 -13.32 -9.53 -0.31
C LEU A 573 -13.42 -8.07 0.14
N VAL A 574 -12.59 -7.18 -0.43
CA VAL A 574 -12.69 -5.73 -0.24
C VAL A 574 -13.83 -5.18 -1.10
N ARG A 575 -15.01 -5.05 -0.49
CA ARG A 575 -16.21 -4.50 -1.14
C ARG A 575 -17.17 -3.89 -0.12
N GLY A 576 -17.95 -2.89 -0.54
CA GLY A 576 -18.94 -2.25 0.32
C GLY A 576 -18.32 -1.40 1.43
N THR A 577 -19.05 -1.20 2.53
CA THR A 577 -18.60 -0.46 3.72
C THR A 577 -18.35 -1.44 4.86
N ASN A 578 -17.16 -1.38 5.46
CA ASN A 578 -16.68 -2.37 6.41
C ASN A 578 -16.17 -1.70 7.68
N GLU A 579 -16.07 -2.45 8.77
CA GLU A 579 -15.19 -2.05 9.86
C GLU A 579 -13.74 -2.10 9.40
N GLN A 580 -12.88 -1.20 9.88
CA GLN A 580 -11.47 -1.14 9.47
C GLN A 580 -10.69 -2.42 9.75
N ASN A 581 -11.05 -3.16 10.81
CA ASN A 581 -10.42 -4.43 11.15
C ASN A 581 -10.66 -5.55 10.12
N ILE A 582 -11.51 -5.33 9.11
CA ILE A 582 -11.65 -6.24 7.95
C ILE A 582 -10.31 -6.45 7.22
N ILE A 583 -9.41 -5.46 7.25
CA ILE A 583 -8.13 -5.49 6.55
C ILE A 583 -7.29 -6.67 7.04
N TYR A 584 -7.18 -6.85 8.36
CA TYR A 584 -6.56 -8.01 8.97
C TYR A 584 -7.19 -9.32 8.49
N HIS A 585 -8.54 -9.41 8.49
CA HIS A 585 -9.22 -10.64 8.10
C HIS A 585 -9.04 -10.99 6.62
N VAL A 586 -8.96 -10.00 5.74
CA VAL A 586 -8.62 -10.22 4.32
C VAL A 586 -7.18 -10.70 4.18
N ILE A 587 -6.24 -10.08 4.89
CA ILE A 587 -4.84 -10.52 4.95
C ILE A 587 -4.73 -11.97 5.42
N ASN A 588 -5.35 -12.31 6.55
CA ASN A 588 -5.31 -13.65 7.11
C ASN A 588 -6.01 -14.67 6.21
N TYR A 589 -7.13 -14.31 5.56
CA TYR A 589 -7.77 -15.18 4.58
C TYR A 589 -6.83 -15.46 3.39
N ALA A 590 -6.23 -14.41 2.83
CA ALA A 590 -5.38 -14.53 1.65
C ALA A 590 -4.08 -15.28 1.95
N ALA A 591 -3.40 -15.00 3.06
CA ALA A 591 -2.09 -15.57 3.37
C ALA A 591 -2.12 -16.74 4.35
N GLY A 592 -3.24 -17.00 5.02
CA GLY A 592 -3.41 -18.10 5.97
C GLY A 592 -2.51 -17.98 7.20
N LEU A 593 -2.24 -16.76 7.67
CA LEU A 593 -1.22 -16.48 8.68
C LEU A 593 -1.50 -17.21 9.99
N GLU A 594 -2.72 -17.15 10.52
CA GLU A 594 -3.10 -17.84 11.76
C GLU A 594 -2.89 -19.36 11.66
N GLN A 595 -3.30 -19.96 10.53
CA GLN A 595 -3.16 -21.39 10.31
C GLN A 595 -1.69 -21.81 10.21
N LYS A 596 -0.88 -21.05 9.48
CA LYS A 596 0.54 -21.33 9.28
C LYS A 596 1.33 -21.13 10.57
N ALA A 597 1.05 -20.07 11.33
CA ALA A 597 1.64 -19.82 12.63
C ALA A 597 1.28 -20.93 13.64
N ALA A 598 0.01 -21.32 13.71
CA ALA A 598 -0.43 -22.41 14.59
C ALA A 598 0.19 -23.78 14.24
N ALA A 599 0.59 -23.98 12.98
CA ALA A 599 1.29 -25.18 12.54
C ALA A 599 2.80 -25.15 12.86
N ALA A 600 3.39 -23.96 12.97
CA ALA A 600 4.80 -23.80 13.36
C ALA A 600 5.03 -23.95 14.87
N ILE A 601 4.00 -23.72 15.70
CA ILE A 601 4.05 -23.87 17.16
C ILE A 601 3.91 -25.34 17.63
N GLN A 602 3.42 -26.24 16.76
CA GLN A 602 3.21 -27.68 17.05
C GLN A 602 4.43 -28.52 16.72
#